data_AF-A0AAQ4DPP0-F1
#
_entry.id   AF-A0AAQ4DPP0-F1
#
_cell.length_a   1.000
_cell.length_b   1.000
_cell.length_c   1.000
_cell.angle_alpha   90.00
_cell.angle_beta   90.00
_cell.angle_gamma   90.00
#
_symmetry.space_group_name_H-M   'P 1'
#
loop_
_entity.id
_entity.type
_entity.pdbx_description
1 polymer ?
#
loop_
_entity_poly.entity_id
_entity_poly.type
_entity_poly.pdbx_seq_one_letter_code
_entity_poly.pdbx_strand_id
1 'polypeptide(L)'
;MAEVENVPHEKFAINEEMKAVTQEIVKTIRDIIALNPLYRESIQQMIQAGQRVVDNPVYLSDLGAALTGAESHELQQILEEADISKRLLLALSLLKKEYELSKLQQKIGKEVEEKVKSQHRRYMLQEQLKAIKKELGLEKDDKDAIEEKFKQRLQDLVVPKQVMDVIDEELNKLSFLDNHSSEFSVTRNYLDWLTSLPWGKTSEENLDLARAKEVLEEDHYGMDDVKKRILILFICTANVTDTIPEPLKDRMEMIELSGYVAEEKMAIAQ
;
A
#
# COMPACT_ATOMS: atom_id res chain seq x y z
N MET A 1 56.88 -33.06 5.67
CA MET A 1 57.65 -32.40 4.60
C MET A 1 56.83 -32.57 3.34
N ALA A 2 56.41 -31.49 2.69
CA ALA A 2 55.76 -31.59 1.39
C ALA A 2 56.85 -31.83 0.34
N GLU A 3 56.68 -32.85 -0.50
CA GLU A 3 57.52 -33.05 -1.68
C GLU A 3 57.15 -31.96 -2.69
N VAL A 4 58.13 -31.14 -3.07
CA VAL A 4 57.94 -30.07 -4.05
C VAL A 4 58.41 -30.60 -5.39
N GLU A 5 57.47 -30.87 -6.29
CA GLU A 5 57.76 -31.20 -7.68
C GLU A 5 57.55 -29.93 -8.52
N ASN A 6 58.64 -29.41 -9.11
CA ASN A 6 58.53 -28.31 -10.06
C ASN A 6 58.02 -28.89 -11.37
N VAL A 7 56.76 -28.61 -11.71
CA VAL A 7 56.18 -28.99 -13.02
C VAL A 7 56.69 -27.99 -14.06
N PRO A 8 57.60 -28.38 -14.98
CA PRO A 8 58.01 -27.48 -16.04
C PRO A 8 56.91 -27.41 -17.10
N HIS A 9 56.52 -26.19 -17.50
CA HIS A 9 55.68 -26.00 -18.68
C HIS A 9 56.37 -26.57 -19.93
N GLU A 10 55.60 -27.22 -20.81
CA GLU A 10 56.12 -27.66 -22.09
C GLU A 10 56.62 -26.46 -22.91
N LYS A 11 57.69 -26.67 -23.70
CA LYS A 11 58.26 -25.63 -24.56
C LYS A 11 57.22 -25.19 -25.58
N PHE A 12 56.72 -23.97 -25.45
CA PHE A 12 55.75 -23.40 -26.39
C PHE A 12 56.44 -22.85 -27.63
N ALA A 13 55.82 -23.10 -28.80
CA ALA A 13 56.04 -22.31 -29.99
C ALA A 13 54.98 -21.20 -30.00
N ILE A 14 55.38 -19.95 -30.25
CA ILE A 14 54.43 -18.84 -30.40
C ILE A 14 53.74 -19.00 -31.76
N ASN A 15 52.64 -19.74 -31.78
CA ASN A 15 51.78 -19.85 -32.96
C ASN A 15 50.92 -18.60 -33.13
N GLU A 16 50.50 -18.29 -34.36
CA GLU A 16 49.62 -17.14 -34.66
C GLU A 16 48.30 -17.19 -33.86
N GLU A 17 47.77 -18.39 -33.63
CA GLU A 17 46.57 -18.63 -32.82
C GLU A 17 46.77 -18.20 -31.36
N MET A 18 47.93 -18.49 -30.76
CA MET A 18 48.22 -18.07 -29.39
C MET A 18 48.33 -16.54 -29.27
N LYS A 19 48.91 -15.88 -30.28
CA LYS A 19 48.94 -14.41 -30.34
C LYS A 19 47.53 -13.83 -30.45
N ALA A 20 46.66 -14.43 -31.26
CA ALA A 20 45.28 -13.99 -31.41
C ALA A 20 44.49 -14.12 -30.10
N VAL A 21 44.59 -15.28 -29.41
CA VAL A 21 43.92 -15.50 -28.11
C VAL A 21 44.47 -14.57 -27.03
N THR A 22 45.79 -14.36 -26.98
CA THR A 22 46.44 -13.39 -26.08
C THR A 22 45.87 -11.98 -26.30
N GLN A 23 45.71 -11.55 -27.55
CA GLN A 23 45.12 -10.23 -27.86
C GLN A 23 43.64 -10.14 -27.47
N GLU A 24 42.86 -11.22 -27.64
CA GLU A 24 41.46 -11.26 -27.22
C GLU A 24 41.32 -11.18 -25.69
N ILE A 25 42.17 -11.88 -24.94
CA ILE A 25 42.23 -11.79 -23.47
C ILE A 25 42.60 -10.37 -23.04
N VAL A 26 43.62 -9.75 -23.64
CA VAL A 26 44.01 -8.36 -23.32
C VAL A 26 42.86 -7.39 -23.59
N LYS A 27 42.13 -7.56 -24.70
CA LYS A 27 40.97 -6.73 -25.04
C LYS A 27 39.85 -6.89 -24.01
N THR A 28 39.49 -8.12 -23.68
CA THR A 28 38.42 -8.41 -22.72
C THR A 28 38.78 -7.92 -21.30
N ILE A 29 40.03 -8.07 -20.87
CA ILE A 29 40.52 -7.47 -19.61
C ILE A 29 40.37 -5.95 -19.64
N ARG A 30 40.73 -5.28 -20.73
CA ARG A 30 40.58 -3.83 -20.88
C ARG A 30 39.11 -3.40 -20.81
N ASP A 31 38.22 -4.16 -21.44
CA ASP A 31 36.78 -3.90 -21.42
C ASP A 31 36.20 -4.07 -20.00
N ILE A 32 36.65 -5.08 -19.22
CA ILE A 32 36.30 -5.24 -17.80
C ILE A 32 36.78 -4.04 -16.95
N ILE A 33 38.01 -3.57 -17.18
CA ILE A 33 38.57 -2.38 -16.49
C ILE A 33 37.77 -1.10 -16.79
N ALA A 34 37.18 -1.00 -17.98
CA ALA A 34 36.32 0.12 -18.34
C ALA A 34 34.97 0.08 -17.59
N LEU A 35 34.45 -1.12 -17.33
CA LEU A 35 33.18 -1.31 -16.61
C LEU A 35 33.33 -1.13 -15.10
N ASN A 36 34.45 -1.58 -14.52
CA ASN A 36 34.68 -1.60 -13.07
C ASN A 36 35.99 -0.90 -12.69
N PRO A 37 35.95 0.38 -12.25
CA PRO A 37 37.13 1.17 -11.88
C PRO A 37 37.94 0.59 -10.72
N LEU A 38 37.34 -0.21 -9.84
CA LEU A 38 38.02 -0.83 -8.69
C LEU A 38 39.10 -1.82 -9.12
N TYR A 39 38.89 -2.56 -10.21
CA TYR A 39 39.91 -3.46 -10.76
C TYR A 39 41.08 -2.69 -11.39
N ARG A 40 40.89 -1.41 -11.76
CA ARG A 40 41.93 -0.58 -12.36
C ARG A 40 43.13 -0.38 -11.42
N GLU A 41 42.88 -0.14 -10.14
CA GLU A 41 43.94 0.11 -9.15
C GLU A 41 44.72 -1.17 -8.84
N SER A 42 44.02 -2.28 -8.60
CA SER A 42 44.64 -3.59 -8.36
C SER A 42 45.48 -4.06 -9.56
N ILE A 43 44.98 -3.85 -10.78
CA ILE A 43 45.71 -4.20 -12.00
C ILE A 43 46.86 -3.23 -12.26
N GLN A 44 46.72 -1.92 -12.01
CA GLN A 44 47.82 -0.97 -12.15
C GLN A 44 48.98 -1.29 -11.21
N GLN A 45 48.70 -1.71 -9.98
CA GLN A 45 49.74 -2.16 -9.05
C GLN A 45 50.45 -3.43 -9.54
N MET A 46 49.70 -4.39 -10.11
CA MET A 46 50.29 -5.61 -10.68
C MET A 46 51.08 -5.35 -11.98
N ILE A 47 50.59 -4.46 -12.85
CA ILE A 47 51.28 -4.05 -14.09
C ILE A 47 52.57 -3.29 -13.78
N GLN A 48 52.59 -2.44 -12.73
CA GLN A 48 53.81 -1.76 -12.29
C GLN A 48 54.88 -2.74 -11.77
N ALA A 49 54.46 -3.85 -11.15
CA ALA A 49 55.35 -4.89 -10.65
C ALA A 49 55.93 -5.80 -11.77
N GLY A 50 55.27 -5.89 -12.93
CA GLY A 50 55.66 -6.81 -14.01
C GLY A 50 55.70 -6.14 -15.38
N GLN A 51 56.85 -5.60 -15.77
CA GLN A 51 57.05 -4.94 -17.07
C GLN A 51 56.86 -5.82 -18.32
N ARG A 52 56.49 -7.12 -18.21
CA ARG A 52 56.30 -8.04 -19.34
C ARG A 52 55.18 -9.07 -19.18
N VAL A 53 54.08 -8.74 -18.49
CA VAL A 53 52.94 -9.69 -18.36
C VAL A 53 52.27 -9.98 -19.71
N VAL A 54 52.38 -9.06 -20.68
CA VAL A 54 51.78 -9.21 -22.03
C VAL A 54 52.58 -10.16 -22.93
N ASP A 55 53.89 -10.32 -22.70
CA ASP A 55 54.76 -11.13 -23.57
C ASP A 55 54.75 -12.62 -23.21
N ASN A 56 54.26 -12.97 -22.03
CA ASN A 56 54.20 -14.35 -21.58
C ASN A 56 52.75 -14.79 -21.36
N PRO A 57 52.23 -15.68 -22.25
CA PRO A 57 50.89 -16.27 -22.16
C PRO A 57 50.52 -16.88 -20.80
N VAL A 58 51.52 -17.41 -20.08
CA VAL A 58 51.34 -18.05 -18.77
C VAL A 58 50.94 -16.99 -17.73
N TYR A 59 51.74 -15.94 -17.59
CA TYR A 59 51.45 -14.85 -16.66
C TYR A 59 50.16 -14.09 -17.01
N LEU A 60 49.82 -13.96 -18.31
CA LEU A 60 48.54 -13.39 -18.73
C LEU A 60 47.35 -14.24 -18.27
N SER A 61 47.47 -15.56 -18.36
CA SER A 61 46.43 -16.48 -17.91
C SER A 61 46.25 -16.42 -16.39
N ASP A 62 47.36 -16.36 -15.64
CA ASP A 62 47.31 -16.25 -14.17
C ASP A 62 46.75 -14.89 -13.73
N LEU A 63 47.08 -13.81 -14.45
CA LEU A 63 46.49 -12.49 -14.22
C LEU A 63 44.98 -12.52 -14.51
N GLY A 64 44.56 -13.10 -15.64
CA GLY A 64 43.15 -13.25 -15.97
C GLY A 64 42.38 -14.08 -14.93
N ALA A 65 43.01 -15.14 -14.42
CA ALA A 65 42.45 -15.97 -13.35
C ALA A 65 42.34 -15.19 -12.02
N ALA A 66 43.35 -14.40 -11.64
CA ALA A 66 43.32 -13.56 -10.44
C ALA A 66 42.27 -12.44 -10.50
N LEU A 67 41.90 -12.00 -11.70
CA LEU A 67 40.84 -11.01 -11.91
C LEU A 67 39.44 -11.62 -11.92
N THR A 68 39.34 -12.93 -12.11
CA THR A 68 38.06 -13.61 -12.10
C THR A 68 37.76 -14.11 -10.69
N GLY A 69 36.55 -13.83 -10.19
CA GLY A 69 36.05 -14.39 -8.93
C GLY A 69 35.58 -15.85 -9.07
N ALA A 70 36.25 -16.65 -9.90
CA ALA A 70 35.84 -18.00 -10.26
C ALA A 70 35.95 -18.96 -9.07
N GLU A 71 35.20 -20.05 -9.14
CA GLU A 71 35.23 -21.08 -8.11
C GLU A 71 36.61 -21.76 -8.03
N SER A 72 37.00 -22.20 -6.83
CA SER A 72 38.33 -22.80 -6.59
C SER A 72 38.61 -24.00 -7.50
N HIS A 73 37.59 -24.72 -7.95
CA HIS A 73 37.73 -25.85 -8.87
C HIS A 73 38.09 -25.40 -10.30
N GLU A 74 37.52 -24.30 -10.81
CA GLU A 74 37.83 -23.76 -12.14
C GLU A 74 39.24 -23.14 -12.16
N LEU A 75 39.65 -22.47 -11.07
CA LEU A 75 41.00 -21.93 -10.92
C LEU A 75 42.06 -23.05 -10.86
N GLN A 76 41.75 -24.14 -10.15
CA GLN A 76 42.62 -25.31 -10.08
C GLN A 76 42.79 -25.98 -11.45
N GLN A 77 41.72 -26.10 -12.24
CA GLN A 77 41.79 -26.63 -13.62
C GLN A 77 42.73 -25.83 -14.53
N ILE A 78 42.76 -24.50 -14.38
CA ILE A 78 43.69 -23.64 -15.14
C ILE A 78 45.15 -23.87 -14.71
N LEU A 79 45.39 -24.11 -13.42
CA LEU A 79 46.73 -24.34 -12.88
C LEU A 79 47.27 -25.74 -13.22
N GLU A 80 46.40 -26.75 -13.32
CA GLU A 80 46.76 -28.14 -13.64
C GLU A 80 47.02 -28.36 -15.15
N GLU A 81 46.49 -27.50 -16.02
CA GLU A 81 46.66 -27.66 -17.46
C GLU A 81 48.08 -27.28 -17.91
N ALA A 82 48.84 -28.27 -18.40
CA ALA A 82 50.21 -28.10 -18.88
C ALA A 82 50.28 -27.47 -20.29
N ASP A 83 49.23 -27.61 -21.11
CA ASP A 83 49.13 -27.02 -22.44
C ASP A 83 48.68 -25.56 -22.36
N ILE A 84 49.59 -24.65 -22.71
CA ILE A 84 49.38 -23.20 -22.63
C ILE A 84 48.23 -22.74 -23.55
N SER A 85 48.00 -23.41 -24.68
CA SER A 85 46.92 -23.03 -25.61
C SER A 85 45.54 -23.31 -25.02
N LYS A 86 45.38 -24.49 -24.42
CA LYS A 86 44.13 -24.89 -23.75
C LYS A 86 43.90 -24.06 -22.49
N ARG A 87 44.97 -23.81 -21.73
CA ARG A 87 44.93 -22.95 -20.55
C ARG A 87 44.47 -21.53 -20.86
N LEU A 88 44.97 -20.93 -21.95
CA LEU A 88 44.53 -19.62 -22.42
C LEU A 88 43.04 -19.60 -22.80
N LEU A 89 42.56 -20.64 -23.49
CA LEU A 89 41.14 -20.76 -23.87
C LEU A 89 40.23 -20.89 -22.64
N LEU A 90 40.63 -21.69 -21.65
CA LEU A 90 39.91 -21.80 -20.38
C LEU A 90 39.87 -20.46 -19.65
N ALA A 91 41.01 -19.78 -19.54
CA ALA A 91 41.09 -18.45 -18.94
C ALA A 91 40.21 -17.43 -19.68
N LEU A 92 40.23 -17.41 -21.02
CA LEU A 92 39.36 -16.55 -21.82
C LEU A 92 37.87 -16.85 -21.58
N SER A 93 37.50 -18.12 -21.41
CA SER A 93 36.11 -18.50 -21.16
C SER A 93 35.61 -17.97 -19.82
N LEU A 94 36.41 -18.07 -18.76
CA LEU A 94 36.09 -17.52 -17.44
C LEU A 94 36.03 -15.99 -17.48
N LEU A 95 36.98 -15.37 -18.17
CA LEU A 95 37.02 -13.92 -18.30
C LEU A 95 35.81 -13.36 -19.07
N LYS A 96 35.31 -14.09 -20.07
CA LYS A 96 34.05 -13.75 -20.75
C LYS A 96 32.83 -13.88 -19.83
N LYS A 97 32.76 -14.91 -18.99
CA LYS A 97 31.69 -15.04 -17.98
C LYS A 97 31.71 -13.84 -17.04
N GLU A 98 32.88 -13.46 -16.54
CA GLU A 98 33.07 -12.31 -15.63
C GLU A 98 32.69 -10.99 -16.30
N TYR A 99 33.03 -10.82 -17.58
CA TYR A 99 32.65 -9.64 -18.34
C TYR A 99 31.12 -9.47 -18.44
N GLU A 100 30.38 -10.56 -18.73
CA GLU A 100 28.91 -10.51 -18.77
C GLU A 100 28.31 -10.24 -17.38
N LEU A 101 28.89 -10.80 -16.31
CA LEU A 101 28.48 -10.49 -14.93
C LEU A 101 28.69 -9.00 -14.60
N SER A 102 29.85 -8.45 -14.94
CA SER A 102 30.16 -7.03 -14.75
C SER A 102 29.20 -6.12 -15.51
N LYS A 103 28.86 -6.47 -16.76
CA LYS A 103 27.88 -5.74 -17.58
C LYS A 103 26.48 -5.78 -16.96
N LEU A 104 26.06 -6.92 -16.41
CA LEU A 104 24.79 -7.06 -15.70
C LEU A 104 24.77 -6.20 -14.43
N GLN A 105 25.84 -6.22 -13.63
CA GLN A 105 25.98 -5.38 -12.44
C GLN A 105 25.86 -3.89 -12.78
N GLN A 106 26.51 -3.42 -13.85
CA GLN A 106 26.39 -2.03 -14.30
C GLN A 106 24.96 -1.68 -14.71
N LYS A 107 24.26 -2.58 -15.41
CA LYS A 107 22.86 -2.37 -15.81
C LYS A 107 21.95 -2.25 -14.59
N ILE A 108 22.08 -3.17 -13.63
CA ILE A 108 21.33 -3.12 -12.37
C ILE A 108 21.63 -1.82 -11.62
N GLY A 109 22.89 -1.40 -11.55
CA GLY A 109 23.29 -0.13 -10.92
C GLY A 109 22.58 1.08 -11.53
N LYS A 110 22.54 1.17 -12.87
CA LYS A 110 21.83 2.25 -13.58
C LYS A 110 20.32 2.25 -13.31
N GLU A 111 19.68 1.08 -13.35
CA GLU A 111 18.23 0.95 -13.07
C GLU A 111 17.89 1.34 -11.62
N VAL A 112 18.72 0.93 -10.66
CA VAL A 112 18.57 1.32 -9.25
C VAL A 112 18.78 2.83 -9.07
N GLU A 113 19.79 3.41 -9.68
CA GLU A 113 20.08 4.85 -9.61
C GLU A 113 18.93 5.69 -10.19
N GLU A 114 18.38 5.28 -11.35
CA GLU A 114 17.23 5.95 -11.97
C GLU A 114 15.98 5.87 -11.08
N LYS A 115 15.70 4.70 -10.49
CA LYS A 115 14.59 4.52 -9.55
C LYS A 115 14.76 5.37 -8.30
N VAL A 116 15.94 5.38 -7.69
CA VAL A 116 16.24 6.23 -6.52
C VAL A 116 16.10 7.71 -6.86
N LYS A 117 16.61 8.15 -8.01
CA LYS A 117 16.50 9.54 -8.47
C LYS A 117 15.05 9.97 -8.67
N SER A 118 14.22 9.12 -9.29
CA SER A 118 12.80 9.41 -9.48
C SER A 118 12.03 9.48 -8.16
N GLN A 119 12.34 8.60 -7.21
CA GLN A 119 11.77 8.60 -5.87
C GLN A 119 12.18 9.85 -5.08
N HIS A 120 13.47 10.21 -5.11
CA HIS A 120 13.99 11.41 -4.45
C HIS A 120 13.38 12.68 -5.05
N ARG A 121 13.24 12.75 -6.38
CA ARG A 121 12.56 13.85 -7.07
C ARG A 121 11.10 13.98 -6.64
N ARG A 122 10.35 12.87 -6.57
CA ARG A 122 8.96 12.87 -6.08
C ARG A 122 8.87 13.37 -4.64
N TYR A 123 9.74 12.88 -3.77
CA TYR A 123 9.80 13.31 -2.37
C TYR A 123 10.07 14.82 -2.25
N MET A 124 11.07 15.35 -2.98
CA MET A 124 11.36 16.78 -3.02
C MET A 124 10.17 17.61 -3.52
N LEU A 125 9.49 17.17 -4.59
CA LEU A 125 8.31 17.87 -5.10
C LEU A 125 7.16 17.87 -4.10
N GLN A 126 6.97 16.78 -3.34
CA GLN A 126 5.95 16.72 -2.28
C GLN A 126 6.28 17.66 -1.12
N GLU A 127 7.53 17.69 -0.67
CA GLU A 127 7.97 18.63 0.36
C GLU A 127 7.85 20.09 -0.11
N GLN A 128 8.22 20.39 -1.36
CA GLN A 128 8.01 21.71 -1.96
C GLN A 128 6.53 22.07 -2.04
N LEU A 129 5.67 21.14 -2.47
CA LEU A 129 4.23 21.36 -2.54
C LEU A 129 3.64 21.61 -1.15
N LYS A 130 4.11 20.88 -0.13
CA LYS A 130 3.71 21.10 1.27
C LYS A 130 4.17 22.46 1.80
N ALA A 131 5.40 22.88 1.47
CA ALA A 131 5.93 24.20 1.81
C ALA A 131 5.13 25.32 1.11
N ILE A 132 4.88 25.18 -0.19
CA ILE A 132 4.07 26.12 -0.99
C ILE A 132 2.65 26.21 -0.44
N LYS A 133 1.99 25.08 -0.14
CA LYS A 133 0.66 25.05 0.49
C LYS A 133 0.64 25.81 1.83
N LYS A 134 1.70 25.64 2.64
CA LYS A 134 1.86 26.34 3.92
C LYS A 134 2.07 27.84 3.75
N GLU A 135 2.88 28.26 2.77
CA GLU A 135 3.11 29.68 2.46
C GLU A 135 1.89 30.37 1.83
N LEU A 136 1.11 29.64 1.02
CA LEU A 136 -0.16 30.11 0.46
C LEU A 136 -1.25 30.34 1.52
N GLY A 137 -1.01 30.00 2.79
CA GLY A 137 -1.99 30.18 3.86
C GLY A 137 -3.20 29.26 3.72
N LEU A 138 -3.10 28.17 2.95
CA LEU A 138 -4.04 27.05 3.00
C LEU A 138 -3.76 26.24 4.27
N GLU A 139 -3.84 26.91 5.42
CA GLU A 139 -3.83 26.29 6.74
C GLU A 139 -5.16 25.55 6.91
N LYS A 140 -5.03 24.21 6.91
CA LYS A 140 -6.12 23.22 6.78
C LYS A 140 -6.83 23.37 5.44
N ASP A 141 -6.65 22.35 4.58
CA ASP A 141 -7.56 22.12 3.47
C ASP A 141 -8.99 22.28 4.04
N ASP A 142 -9.85 23.13 3.45
CA ASP A 142 -11.25 23.31 3.89
C ASP A 142 -11.94 21.96 4.11
N LYS A 143 -11.50 20.99 3.30
CA LYS A 143 -11.81 19.57 3.33
C LYS A 143 -11.46 18.87 4.65
N ASP A 144 -10.24 19.00 5.16
CA ASP A 144 -9.83 18.41 6.44
C ASP A 144 -10.61 19.02 7.60
N ALA A 145 -10.88 20.32 7.56
CA ALA A 145 -11.68 21.01 8.57
C ALA A 145 -13.16 20.55 8.55
N ILE A 146 -13.71 20.30 7.37
CA ILE A 146 -15.07 19.76 7.20
C ILE A 146 -15.15 18.31 7.72
N GLU A 147 -14.18 17.46 7.38
CA GLU A 147 -14.12 16.08 7.88
C GLU A 147 -13.99 16.03 9.40
N GLU A 148 -13.13 16.86 9.98
CA GLU A 148 -12.93 16.93 11.44
C GLU A 148 -14.22 17.37 12.15
N LYS A 149 -14.96 18.33 11.57
CA LYS A 149 -16.26 18.79 12.09
C LYS A 149 -17.33 17.69 12.06
N PHE A 150 -17.38 16.89 10.99
CA PHE A 150 -18.34 15.78 10.91
C PHE A 150 -17.98 14.66 11.89
N LYS A 151 -16.69 14.31 12.03
CA LYS A 151 -16.22 13.33 13.02
C LYS A 151 -16.52 13.74 14.45
N GLN A 152 -16.35 15.03 14.79
CA GLN A 152 -16.71 15.54 16.11
C GLN A 152 -18.21 15.39 16.40
N ARG A 153 -19.08 15.72 15.42
CA ARG A 153 -20.53 15.54 15.59
C ARG A 153 -20.91 14.07 15.77
N LEU A 154 -20.23 13.14 15.09
CA LEU A 154 -20.49 11.71 15.18
C LEU A 154 -20.11 11.11 16.54
N GLN A 155 -19.17 11.70 17.28
CA GLN A 155 -18.76 11.17 18.59
C GLN A 155 -19.88 11.22 19.64
N ASP A 156 -20.80 12.17 19.54
CA ASP A 156 -21.86 12.39 20.52
C ASP A 156 -23.16 11.60 20.21
N LEU A 157 -23.20 10.85 19.11
CA LEU A 157 -24.41 10.18 18.62
C LEU A 157 -24.26 8.66 18.51
N VAL A 158 -25.30 7.93 18.92
CA VAL A 158 -25.37 6.47 18.78
C VAL A 158 -25.97 6.15 17.41
N VAL A 159 -25.10 6.05 16.40
CA VAL A 159 -25.50 5.78 15.02
C VAL A 159 -25.61 4.28 14.78
N PRO A 160 -26.69 3.78 14.16
CA PRO A 160 -26.78 2.38 13.72
C PRO A 160 -25.68 2.01 12.73
N LYS A 161 -25.16 0.78 12.82
CA LYS A 161 -24.00 0.32 12.01
C LYS A 161 -24.15 0.55 10.51
N GLN A 162 -25.33 0.27 9.95
CA GLN A 162 -25.61 0.46 8.53
C GLN A 162 -25.44 1.92 8.07
N VAL A 163 -25.78 2.89 8.92
CA VAL A 163 -25.65 4.31 8.61
C VAL A 163 -24.20 4.76 8.77
N MET A 164 -23.47 4.20 9.75
CA MET A 164 -22.05 4.47 9.94
C MET A 164 -21.23 4.04 8.71
N ASP A 165 -21.49 2.85 8.16
CA ASP A 165 -20.80 2.34 6.97
C ASP A 165 -20.99 3.29 5.76
N VAL A 166 -22.22 3.79 5.54
CA VAL A 166 -22.52 4.75 4.47
C VAL A 166 -21.84 6.10 4.68
N ILE A 167 -21.77 6.57 5.94
CA ILE A 167 -21.08 7.81 6.29
C ILE A 167 -19.58 7.68 6.02
N ASP A 168 -18.97 6.54 6.37
CA ASP A 168 -17.55 6.30 6.12
C ASP A 168 -17.25 6.19 4.62
N GLU A 169 -18.12 5.57 3.82
CA GLU A 169 -18.01 5.56 2.36
C GLU A 169 -18.08 6.95 1.75
N GLU A 170 -19.03 7.79 2.18
CA GLU A 170 -19.18 9.16 1.66
C GLU A 170 -18.08 10.10 2.17
N LEU A 171 -17.54 9.91 3.39
CA LEU A 171 -16.34 10.61 3.86
C LEU A 171 -15.12 10.23 3.01
N ASN A 172 -14.93 8.94 2.70
CA ASN A 172 -13.86 8.51 1.82
C ASN A 172 -14.02 9.10 0.40
N LYS A 173 -15.25 9.16 -0.12
CA LYS A 173 -15.52 9.82 -1.41
C LYS A 173 -15.20 11.31 -1.37
N LEU A 174 -15.60 12.00 -0.29
CA LEU A 174 -15.26 13.41 -0.07
C LEU A 174 -13.75 13.62 -0.10
N SER A 175 -12.97 12.73 0.54
CA SER A 175 -11.50 12.76 0.60
C SER A 175 -10.80 12.71 -0.77
N PHE A 176 -11.44 12.15 -1.79
CA PHE A 176 -10.88 12.03 -3.15
C PHE A 176 -11.38 13.11 -4.12
N LEU A 177 -12.58 13.66 -3.89
CA LEU A 177 -13.18 14.66 -4.78
C LEU A 177 -12.46 16.01 -4.74
N ASP A 178 -12.44 16.69 -5.89
CA ASP A 178 -11.95 18.07 -6.02
C ASP A 178 -12.97 19.05 -5.41
N ASN A 179 -12.49 20.05 -4.67
CA ASN A 179 -13.32 21.05 -3.99
C ASN A 179 -14.19 21.86 -4.96
N HIS A 180 -13.81 21.95 -6.24
CA HIS A 180 -14.57 22.66 -7.27
C HIS A 180 -15.63 21.80 -7.99
N SER A 181 -15.68 20.50 -7.72
CA SER A 181 -16.66 19.60 -8.33
C SER A 181 -18.06 19.83 -7.77
N SER A 182 -19.09 19.73 -8.62
CA SER A 182 -20.48 19.71 -8.19
C SER A 182 -20.78 18.53 -7.24
N GLU A 183 -20.08 17.42 -7.40
CA GLU A 183 -20.22 16.23 -6.54
C GLU A 183 -19.75 16.51 -5.10
N PHE A 184 -18.71 17.33 -4.92
CA PHE A 184 -18.22 17.70 -3.59
C PHE A 184 -19.28 18.45 -2.78
N SER A 185 -20.00 19.37 -3.43
CA SER A 185 -21.11 20.11 -2.81
C SER A 185 -22.27 19.19 -2.41
N VAL A 186 -22.60 18.21 -3.26
CA VAL A 186 -23.69 17.25 -3.01
C VAL A 186 -23.33 16.31 -1.85
N THR A 187 -22.16 15.68 -1.87
CA THR A 187 -21.69 14.79 -0.79
C THR A 187 -21.56 15.55 0.53
N ARG A 188 -21.04 16.79 0.51
CA ARG A 188 -20.97 17.64 1.71
C ARG A 188 -22.36 17.91 2.30
N ASN A 189 -23.34 18.27 1.48
CA ASN A 189 -24.71 18.52 1.95
C ASN A 189 -25.35 17.24 2.49
N TYR A 190 -25.13 16.11 1.82
CA TYR A 190 -25.64 14.83 2.26
C TYR A 190 -25.06 14.39 3.61
N LEU A 191 -23.74 14.52 3.80
CA LEU A 191 -23.08 14.28 5.08
C LEU A 191 -23.55 15.24 6.17
N ASP A 192 -23.80 16.52 5.84
CA ASP A 192 -24.34 17.47 6.81
C ASP A 192 -25.75 17.08 7.29
N TRP A 193 -26.59 16.55 6.40
CA TRP A 193 -27.91 16.02 6.77
C TRP A 193 -27.80 14.79 7.65
N LEU A 194 -26.97 13.82 7.26
CA LEU A 194 -26.76 12.60 8.04
C LEU A 194 -26.23 12.88 9.44
N THR A 195 -25.33 13.87 9.58
CA THR A 195 -24.75 14.25 10.88
C THR A 195 -25.63 15.20 11.71
N SER A 196 -26.66 15.82 11.12
CA SER A 196 -27.59 16.70 11.84
C SER A 196 -28.77 15.95 12.47
N LEU A 197 -29.00 14.70 12.07
CA LEU A 197 -30.08 13.88 12.61
C LEU A 197 -29.76 13.41 14.04
N PRO A 198 -30.72 13.51 14.99
CA PRO A 198 -30.52 13.11 16.38
C PRO A 198 -30.63 11.58 16.54
N TRP A 199 -29.69 10.84 15.96
CA TRP A 199 -29.55 9.39 16.15
C TRP A 199 -29.45 9.02 17.64
N GLY A 200 -30.30 8.08 18.07
CA GLY A 200 -30.28 7.56 19.44
C GLY A 200 -30.82 8.51 20.51
N LYS A 201 -31.32 9.70 20.15
CA LYS A 201 -32.03 10.58 21.07
C LYS A 201 -33.53 10.40 20.89
N THR A 202 -34.12 9.64 21.78
CA THR A 202 -35.57 9.56 21.94
C THR A 202 -35.99 10.45 23.10
N SER A 203 -37.06 11.21 22.93
CA SER A 203 -37.72 11.86 24.07
C SER A 203 -38.40 10.79 24.92
N GLU A 204 -38.47 11.01 26.23
CA GLU A 204 -39.33 10.18 27.08
C GLU A 204 -40.80 10.41 26.67
N GLU A 205 -41.47 9.35 26.25
CA GLU A 205 -42.89 9.41 25.91
C GLU A 205 -43.71 9.54 27.19
N ASN A 206 -44.46 10.64 27.32
CA ASN A 206 -45.40 10.83 28.43
C ASN A 206 -46.82 10.47 27.95
N LEU A 207 -47.31 9.30 28.38
CA LEU A 207 -48.63 8.77 28.02
C LEU A 207 -49.71 9.09 29.07
N ASP A 208 -49.51 10.11 29.91
CA ASP A 208 -50.49 10.48 30.95
C ASP A 208 -51.75 11.15 30.36
N LEU A 209 -52.83 10.37 30.32
CA LEU A 209 -54.13 10.77 29.79
C LEU A 209 -54.79 11.89 30.62
N ALA A 210 -54.58 11.91 31.94
CA ALA A 210 -55.19 12.91 32.81
C ALA A 210 -54.65 14.31 32.48
N ARG A 211 -53.32 14.41 32.40
CA ARG A 211 -52.63 15.61 31.96
C ARG A 211 -52.99 16.02 30.54
N ALA A 212 -53.05 15.07 29.61
CA ALA A 212 -53.44 15.36 28.22
C ALA A 212 -54.85 15.96 28.13
N LYS A 213 -55.80 15.42 28.90
CA LYS A 213 -57.17 15.95 28.99
C LYS A 213 -57.21 17.35 29.59
N GLU A 214 -56.48 17.61 30.67
CA GLU A 214 -56.41 18.93 31.29
C GLU A 214 -55.89 20.00 30.33
N VAL A 215 -54.78 19.71 29.62
CA VAL A 215 -54.21 20.63 28.61
C VAL A 215 -55.19 20.85 27.45
N LEU A 216 -55.91 19.82 27.00
CA LEU A 216 -56.94 19.94 25.95
C LEU A 216 -58.13 20.80 26.39
N GLU A 217 -58.50 20.78 27.67
CA GLU A 217 -59.55 21.65 28.23
C GLU A 217 -59.06 23.09 28.44
N GLU A 218 -57.78 23.29 28.74
CA GLU A 218 -57.18 24.62 28.90
C GLU A 218 -56.99 25.35 27.55
N ASP A 219 -56.42 24.67 26.56
CA ASP A 219 -56.04 25.29 25.27
C ASP A 219 -57.23 25.50 24.32
N HIS A 220 -58.31 24.72 24.47
CA HIS A 220 -59.43 24.72 23.53
C HIS A 220 -60.78 24.74 24.26
N TYR A 221 -61.63 25.73 24.00
CA TYR A 221 -62.96 25.81 24.63
C TYR A 221 -64.03 25.11 23.78
N GLY A 222 -64.76 24.16 24.37
CA GLY A 222 -65.79 23.35 23.67
C GLY A 222 -65.21 22.22 22.81
N MET A 223 -66.02 21.61 21.93
CA MET A 223 -65.66 20.45 21.09
C MET A 223 -65.46 19.11 21.85
N ASP A 224 -66.37 18.78 22.76
CA ASP A 224 -66.34 17.53 23.54
C ASP A 224 -66.17 16.27 22.68
N ASP A 225 -66.84 16.21 21.53
CA ASP A 225 -66.79 15.05 20.64
C ASP A 225 -65.43 14.89 19.94
N VAL A 226 -64.74 16.00 19.63
CA VAL A 226 -63.43 15.97 18.97
C VAL A 226 -62.33 15.65 19.98
N LYS A 227 -62.39 16.24 21.18
CA LYS A 227 -61.46 15.93 22.29
C LYS A 227 -61.53 14.48 22.71
N LYS A 228 -62.75 13.92 22.83
CA LYS A 228 -62.94 12.50 23.09
C LYS A 228 -62.33 11.63 22.00
N ARG A 229 -62.44 12.00 20.72
CA ARG A 229 -61.81 11.25 19.62
C ARG A 229 -60.29 11.31 19.66
N ILE A 230 -59.70 12.46 19.97
CA ILE A 230 -58.23 12.59 20.10
C ILE A 230 -57.72 11.71 21.24
N LEU A 231 -58.41 11.72 22.39
CA LEU A 231 -58.08 10.86 23.54
C LEU A 231 -58.28 9.37 23.25
N ILE A 232 -59.31 8.99 22.48
CA ILE A 232 -59.56 7.60 22.06
C ILE A 232 -58.52 7.14 21.02
N LEU A 233 -58.15 7.99 20.06
CA LEU A 233 -57.13 7.68 19.04
C LEU A 233 -55.77 7.39 19.69
N PHE A 234 -55.51 7.98 20.86
CA PHE A 234 -54.31 7.78 21.66
C PHE A 234 -54.25 6.40 22.36
N ILE A 235 -55.38 5.67 22.50
CA ILE A 235 -55.46 4.36 23.19
C ILE A 235 -56.08 3.26 22.30
N CYS A 236 -55.84 3.24 20.98
CA CYS A 236 -56.34 2.13 20.17
C CYS A 236 -55.47 0.86 20.30
N THR A 237 -55.46 0.21 21.47
CA THR A 237 -55.31 -1.26 21.54
C THR A 237 -56.66 -1.87 21.19
N ALA A 238 -56.91 -2.11 19.90
CA ALA A 238 -58.13 -2.78 19.45
C ALA A 238 -57.96 -4.30 19.59
N ASN A 239 -58.71 -4.93 20.49
CA ASN A 239 -58.80 -6.39 20.57
C ASN A 239 -59.56 -7.01 19.38
N VAL A 240 -60.36 -6.21 18.66
CA VAL A 240 -61.13 -6.66 17.49
C VAL A 240 -60.93 -5.65 16.36
N THR A 241 -60.31 -6.10 15.28
CA THR A 241 -59.84 -5.27 14.16
C THR A 241 -60.95 -4.85 13.21
N ASP A 242 -62.10 -5.52 13.24
CA ASP A 242 -63.18 -5.36 12.27
C ASP A 242 -64.03 -4.10 12.49
N THR A 243 -63.93 -3.49 13.68
CA THR A 243 -64.60 -2.23 14.00
C THR A 243 -63.83 -0.98 13.54
N ILE A 244 -62.64 -1.15 12.96
CA ILE A 244 -61.80 -0.02 12.51
C ILE A 244 -62.10 0.30 11.04
N PRO A 245 -62.45 1.56 10.70
CA PRO A 245 -62.65 1.99 9.31
C PRO A 245 -61.41 1.76 8.43
N GLU A 246 -61.60 1.21 7.22
CA GLU A 246 -60.51 0.87 6.28
C GLU A 246 -59.49 2.00 6.00
N PRO A 247 -59.87 3.28 5.83
CA PRO A 247 -58.91 4.35 5.55
C PRO A 247 -57.91 4.60 6.69
N LEU A 248 -58.28 4.22 7.91
CA LEU A 248 -57.41 4.31 9.10
C LEU A 248 -56.57 3.04 9.26
N LYS A 249 -57.14 1.87 8.95
CA LYS A 249 -56.43 0.58 8.96
C LYS A 249 -55.22 0.58 8.02
N ASP A 250 -55.35 1.19 6.83
CA ASP A 250 -54.27 1.32 5.85
C ASP A 250 -53.10 2.22 6.30
N ARG A 251 -53.31 3.03 7.34
CA ARG A 251 -52.30 3.97 7.87
C ARG A 251 -51.79 3.58 9.26
N MET A 252 -52.17 2.40 9.76
CA MET A 252 -51.80 1.89 11.07
C MET A 252 -50.79 0.75 10.94
N GLU A 253 -49.78 0.74 11.82
CA GLU A 253 -48.89 -0.42 11.99
C GLU A 253 -49.55 -1.38 13.00
N MET A 254 -49.92 -2.57 12.51
CA MET A 254 -50.61 -3.58 13.32
C MET A 254 -49.58 -4.47 14.03
N ILE A 255 -49.59 -4.44 15.36
CA ILE A 255 -48.73 -5.30 16.19
C ILE A 255 -49.62 -6.35 16.86
N GLU A 256 -49.50 -7.61 16.43
CA GLU A 256 -50.18 -8.74 17.06
C GLU A 256 -49.38 -9.21 18.28
N LEU A 257 -49.94 -9.02 19.47
CA LEU A 257 -49.41 -9.58 20.71
C LEU A 257 -50.10 -10.90 21.00
N SER A 258 -49.33 -11.98 21.19
CA SER A 258 -49.86 -13.28 21.60
C SER A 258 -50.53 -13.14 22.97
N GLY A 259 -51.85 -13.36 23.06
CA GLY A 259 -52.57 -13.28 24.33
C GLY A 259 -52.08 -14.32 25.33
N TYR A 260 -52.16 -13.99 26.62
CA TYR A 260 -51.84 -14.89 27.72
C TYR A 260 -52.61 -16.22 27.62
N VAL A 261 -51.92 -17.33 27.85
CA VAL A 261 -52.51 -18.66 27.93
C VAL A 261 -53.45 -18.71 29.14
N ALA A 262 -54.49 -19.56 29.11
CA ALA A 262 -55.48 -19.64 30.19
C ALA A 262 -54.85 -19.88 31.57
N GLU A 263 -53.72 -20.59 31.62
CA GLU A 263 -52.93 -20.83 32.84
C GLU A 263 -52.27 -19.54 33.37
N GLU A 264 -51.72 -18.70 32.49
CA GLU A 264 -51.11 -17.42 32.86
C GLU A 264 -52.15 -16.43 33.38
N LYS A 265 -53.38 -16.46 32.82
CA LYS A 265 -54.48 -15.64 33.32
C LYS A 265 -54.93 -16.02 34.73
N MET A 266 -54.87 -17.31 35.09
CA MET A 266 -55.17 -17.74 36.46
C MET A 266 -54.08 -17.31 37.45
N ALA A 267 -52.81 -17.37 37.04
CA ALA A 267 -51.69 -16.97 37.90
C ALA A 267 -51.69 -15.47 38.24
N ILE A 268 -52.19 -14.63 37.32
CA ILE A 268 -52.33 -13.18 37.55
C ILE A 268 -53.53 -12.84 38.45
N ALA A 269 -54.49 -13.76 38.59
CA ALA A 269 -55.72 -13.55 39.38
C ALA A 269 -55.62 -14.00 40.85
N GLN A 270 -54.49 -14.58 41.26
CA GLN A 270 -54.17 -14.97 42.65
C GLN A 270 -53.29 -13.92 43.34
#